data_AF-A0A662ISB6-F1
#
_entry.id   AF-A0A662ISB6-F1
#
_cell.length_a   1.000
_cell.length_b   1.000
_cell.length_c   1.000
_cell.angle_alpha   90.00
_cell.angle_beta   90.00
_cell.angle_gamma   90.00
#
_symmetry.space_group_name_H-M   'P 1'
#
loop_
_entity.id
_entity.type
_entity.pdbx_description
1 polymer ?
#
loop_
_entity_poly.entity_id
_entity_poly.type
_entity_poly.pdbx_seq_one_letter_code
_entity_poly.pdbx_strand_id
1 'polypeptide(L)'
;HKAALEAAEKAVDEISKKCRNVVLPFPGGIVRSGSKVGSLKYPKLAATTNHLYCPVLRDKVKDTKIPEGVTSVLEIVINGLDVDSVTKAVGVGVRAACTVDGVVKVTAGNYGGKLGPYKIFLKDAVKDAEAL
;
A
#
# COMPACT_ATOMS: atom_id res chain seq x y z
N HIS A 1 -6.93 9.87 -10.54
CA HIS A 1 -7.36 8.45 -10.41
C HIS A 1 -6.67 7.52 -11.41
N LYS A 2 -6.63 7.82 -12.72
CA LYS A 2 -6.03 6.95 -13.76
C LYS A 2 -4.59 6.50 -13.42
N ALA A 3 -3.69 7.44 -13.15
CA ALA A 3 -2.30 7.13 -12.81
C ALA A 3 -2.15 6.20 -11.59
N ALA A 4 -3.00 6.36 -10.56
CA ALA A 4 -2.94 5.50 -9.38
C ALA A 4 -3.36 4.06 -9.71
N LEU A 5 -4.41 3.88 -10.52
CA LEU A 5 -4.85 2.55 -10.94
C LEU A 5 -3.80 1.89 -11.85
N GLU A 6 -3.28 2.62 -12.84
CA GLU A 6 -2.23 2.12 -13.73
C GLU A 6 -0.97 1.70 -12.97
N ALA A 7 -0.54 2.51 -11.99
CA ALA A 7 0.58 2.16 -11.11
C ALA A 7 0.29 0.91 -10.27
N ALA A 8 -0.93 0.75 -9.75
CA ALA A 8 -1.32 -0.41 -8.97
C ALA A 8 -1.40 -1.68 -9.82
N GLU A 9 -2.02 -1.61 -11.00
CA GLU A 9 -2.10 -2.73 -11.96
C GLU A 9 -0.70 -3.16 -12.41
N LYS A 10 0.18 -2.19 -12.74
CA LYS A 10 1.57 -2.48 -13.09
C LYS A 10 2.34 -3.14 -11.95
N ALA A 11 2.13 -2.70 -10.71
CA ALA A 11 2.74 -3.33 -9.54
C ALA A 11 2.23 -4.76 -9.33
N VAL A 12 0.92 -5.00 -9.45
CA VAL A 12 0.30 -6.35 -9.38
C VAL A 12 0.88 -7.27 -10.44
N ASP A 13 0.99 -6.80 -11.69
CA ASP A 13 1.55 -7.54 -12.80
C ASP A 13 3.02 -7.92 -12.56
N GLU A 14 3.84 -6.96 -12.16
CA GLU A 14 5.27 -7.20 -11.94
C GLU A 14 5.52 -8.12 -10.75
N ILE A 15 4.76 -7.98 -9.66
CA ILE A 15 4.79 -8.92 -8.54
C ILE A 15 4.42 -10.33 -9.03
N SER A 16 3.33 -10.47 -9.78
CA SER A 16 2.84 -11.77 -10.25
C SER A 16 3.82 -12.46 -11.21
N LYS A 17 4.56 -11.69 -12.01
CA LYS A 17 5.57 -12.23 -12.95
C LYS A 17 6.88 -12.62 -12.27
N LYS A 18 7.32 -11.85 -11.28
CA LYS A 18 8.70 -11.93 -10.74
C LYS A 18 8.79 -12.54 -9.34
N CYS A 19 7.70 -12.64 -8.60
CA CYS A 19 7.68 -13.10 -7.23
C CYS A 19 6.92 -14.42 -7.11
N ARG A 20 7.57 -15.42 -6.50
CA ARG A 20 6.94 -16.68 -6.08
C ARG A 20 6.60 -16.60 -4.60
N ASN A 21 5.79 -17.56 -4.12
CA ASN A 21 5.43 -17.73 -2.71
C ASN A 21 4.66 -16.55 -2.09
N VAL A 22 4.08 -15.69 -2.93
CA VAL A 22 3.23 -14.56 -2.51
C VAL A 22 1.89 -14.60 -3.24
N VAL A 23 0.87 -14.02 -2.61
CA VAL A 23 -0.46 -13.80 -3.19
C VAL A 23 -0.96 -12.40 -2.87
N LEU A 24 -1.79 -11.86 -3.77
CA LEU A 24 -2.43 -10.55 -3.66
C LEU A 24 -3.93 -10.77 -3.45
N PRO A 25 -4.42 -10.86 -2.20
CA PRO A 25 -5.70 -11.51 -1.90
C PRO A 25 -6.95 -10.66 -2.20
N PHE A 26 -6.77 -9.38 -2.52
CA PHE A 26 -7.87 -8.48 -2.83
C PHE A 26 -8.29 -8.60 -4.30
N PRO A 27 -9.50 -8.15 -4.68
CA PRO A 27 -9.95 -8.18 -6.07
C PRO A 27 -8.95 -7.49 -7.01
N GLY A 28 -8.42 -8.24 -7.98
CA GLY A 28 -7.37 -7.76 -8.89
C GLY A 28 -6.05 -7.39 -8.19
N GLY A 29 -5.83 -7.83 -6.95
CA GLY A 29 -4.67 -7.50 -6.12
C GLY A 29 -4.68 -6.09 -5.51
N ILE A 30 -5.79 -5.35 -5.64
CA ILE A 30 -5.84 -3.91 -5.33
C ILE A 30 -6.91 -3.60 -4.28
N VAL A 31 -6.53 -2.78 -3.30
CA VAL A 31 -7.40 -2.28 -2.24
C VAL A 31 -7.74 -0.82 -2.50
N ARG A 32 -9.05 -0.51 -2.55
CA ARG A 32 -9.55 0.87 -2.68
C ARG A 32 -10.08 1.45 -1.37
N SER A 33 -10.46 0.61 -0.40
CA SER A 33 -11.19 1.05 0.79
C SER A 33 -10.28 1.59 1.90
N GLY A 34 -9.11 0.97 2.11
CA GLY A 34 -8.12 1.31 3.14
C GLY A 34 -8.70 1.36 4.56
N SER A 35 -8.31 0.44 5.45
CA SER A 35 -8.88 0.39 6.81
C SER A 35 -7.93 0.92 7.88
N LYS A 36 -8.50 1.36 9.00
CA LYS A 36 -7.80 1.57 10.28
C LYS A 36 -8.50 0.76 11.37
N VAL A 37 -7.74 0.41 12.41
CA VAL A 37 -8.29 -0.26 13.60
C VAL A 37 -9.24 0.67 14.34
N GLY A 38 -10.39 0.14 14.74
CA GLY A 38 -11.40 0.83 15.51
C GLY A 38 -12.15 1.92 14.74
N SER A 39 -12.78 2.82 15.49
CA SER A 39 -13.59 3.93 14.98
C SER A 39 -13.50 5.14 15.90
N LEU A 40 -13.51 6.34 15.32
CA LEU A 40 -13.55 7.59 16.09
C LEU A 40 -14.95 7.92 16.62
N LYS A 41 -16.00 7.39 15.98
CA LYS A 41 -17.41 7.74 16.26
C LYS A 41 -18.27 6.56 16.68
N TYR A 42 -17.90 5.34 16.26
CA TYR A 42 -18.73 4.14 16.41
C TYR A 42 -17.94 3.06 17.16
N PRO A 43 -17.93 3.06 18.51
CA PRO A 43 -17.02 2.23 19.32
C PRO A 43 -17.12 0.72 19.07
N LYS A 44 -18.26 0.24 18.57
CA LYS A 44 -18.49 -1.20 18.27
C LYS A 44 -17.87 -1.66 16.95
N LEU A 45 -17.38 -0.75 16.10
CA LEU A 45 -16.78 -1.12 14.81
C LEU A 45 -15.29 -1.45 14.99
N ALA A 46 -14.93 -2.69 14.70
CA ALA A 46 -13.55 -3.18 14.78
C ALA A 46 -12.62 -2.54 13.74
N ALA A 47 -13.14 -2.17 12.57
CA ALA A 47 -12.40 -1.48 11.53
C ALA A 47 -13.29 -0.45 10.84
N THR A 48 -12.69 0.66 10.43
CA THR A 48 -13.36 1.71 9.64
C THR A 48 -12.41 2.28 8.60
N THR A 49 -12.90 3.11 7.68
CA THR A 49 -12.05 3.74 6.67
C THR A 49 -10.89 4.51 7.33
N ASN A 50 -9.71 4.40 6.71
CA ASN A 50 -8.56 5.19 7.11
C ASN A 50 -8.68 6.61 6.56
N HIS A 51 -9.51 7.40 7.23
CA HIS A 51 -9.77 8.81 6.91
C HIS A 51 -8.52 9.68 6.70
N LEU A 52 -7.37 9.33 7.31
CA LEU A 52 -6.10 10.02 7.10
C LEU A 52 -5.58 9.90 5.66
N TYR A 53 -5.99 8.86 4.94
CA TYR A 53 -5.63 8.58 3.55
C TYR A 53 -6.83 8.70 2.60
N CYS A 54 -7.89 9.42 2.98
CA CYS A 54 -9.04 9.68 2.11
C CYS A 54 -8.87 11.03 1.40
N PRO A 55 -8.64 11.07 0.07
CA PRO A 55 -8.42 12.33 -0.66
C PRO A 55 -9.59 13.30 -0.56
N VAL A 56 -10.83 12.80 -0.59
CA VAL A 56 -12.06 13.61 -0.48
C VAL A 56 -12.19 14.28 0.90
N LEU A 57 -11.50 13.76 1.93
CA LEU A 57 -11.52 14.30 3.28
C LEU A 57 -10.28 15.14 3.62
N ARG A 58 -9.36 15.34 2.67
CA ARG A 58 -8.06 16.02 2.91
C ARG A 58 -8.23 17.34 3.67
N ASP A 59 -9.10 18.22 3.18
CA ASP A 59 -9.27 19.56 3.75
C ASP A 59 -10.10 19.57 5.04
N LYS A 60 -10.68 18.43 5.43
CA LYS A 60 -11.49 18.27 6.65
C LYS A 60 -10.74 17.55 7.78
N VAL A 61 -9.60 16.92 7.48
CA VAL A 61 -8.84 16.10 8.43
C VAL A 61 -7.50 16.79 8.69
N LYS A 62 -7.35 17.39 9.87
CA LYS A 62 -6.16 18.18 10.26
C LYS A 62 -4.85 17.41 10.06
N ASP A 63 -4.84 16.12 10.39
CA ASP A 63 -3.64 15.26 10.34
C ASP A 63 -3.56 14.40 9.07
N THR A 64 -4.21 14.85 7.99
CA THR A 64 -4.23 14.13 6.71
C THR A 64 -2.83 13.75 6.24
N LYS A 65 -2.72 12.55 5.67
CA LYS A 65 -1.50 12.03 5.06
C LYS A 65 -1.52 12.15 3.54
N ILE A 66 -2.54 12.81 3.00
CA ILE A 66 -2.69 13.08 1.57
C ILE A 66 -1.93 14.37 1.22
N PRO A 67 -0.87 14.30 0.40
CA PRO A 67 -0.19 15.49 -0.12
C PRO A 67 -1.12 16.37 -0.96
N GLU A 68 -0.73 17.63 -1.14
CA GLU A 68 -1.42 18.52 -2.08
C GLU A 68 -1.43 17.92 -3.50
N GLY A 69 -2.51 18.15 -4.25
CA GLY A 69 -2.71 17.61 -5.61
C GLY A 69 -3.06 16.11 -5.70
N VAL A 70 -2.89 15.33 -4.63
CA VAL A 70 -3.21 13.89 -4.65
C VAL A 70 -4.73 13.67 -4.56
N THR A 71 -5.29 13.04 -5.59
CA THR A 71 -6.74 12.78 -5.71
C THR A 71 -7.12 11.32 -5.50
N SER A 72 -6.16 10.40 -5.47
CA SER A 72 -6.40 8.96 -5.41
C SER A 72 -5.33 8.24 -4.60
N VAL A 73 -5.74 7.26 -3.81
CA VAL A 73 -4.86 6.33 -3.11
C VAL A 73 -5.37 4.92 -3.36
N LEU A 74 -4.46 4.00 -3.64
CA LEU A 74 -4.72 2.56 -3.71
C LEU A 74 -3.65 1.85 -2.88
N GLU A 75 -4.02 0.70 -2.34
CA GLU A 75 -3.15 -0.14 -1.52
C GLU A 75 -3.02 -1.51 -2.17
N ILE A 76 -1.85 -2.13 -2.00
CA ILE A 76 -1.60 -3.52 -2.41
C ILE A 76 -1.25 -4.28 -1.14
N VAL A 77 -2.05 -5.30 -0.84
CA VAL A 77 -1.80 -6.20 0.29
C VAL A 77 -1.14 -7.47 -0.24
N ILE A 78 -0.07 -7.90 0.42
CA ILE A 78 0.74 -9.04 0.01
C ILE A 78 0.80 -10.02 1.18
N ASN A 79 0.33 -11.24 0.95
CA ASN A 79 0.57 -12.38 1.84
C ASN A 79 1.65 -13.26 1.22
N GLY A 80 2.48 -13.91 2.03
CA GLY A 80 3.48 -14.84 1.53
C GLY A 80 3.82 -15.95 2.53
N LEU A 81 4.55 -16.96 2.05
CA LEU A 81 4.98 -18.10 2.86
C LEU A 81 6.13 -17.74 3.82
N ASP A 82 6.91 -16.71 3.48
CA ASP A 82 8.05 -16.22 4.25
C ASP A 82 8.24 -14.71 4.06
N VAL A 83 8.97 -14.08 4.99
CA VAL A 83 9.17 -12.63 5.03
C VAL A 83 10.01 -12.13 3.86
N ASP A 84 10.97 -12.94 3.39
CA ASP A 84 11.86 -12.57 2.30
C ASP A 84 11.10 -12.45 0.98
N SER A 85 10.20 -13.40 0.71
CA SER A 85 9.32 -13.40 -0.45
C SER A 85 8.39 -12.18 -0.45
N VAL A 86 7.82 -11.83 0.72
CA VAL A 86 6.98 -10.62 0.85
C VAL A 86 7.82 -9.35 0.68
N THR A 87 9.01 -9.28 1.26
CA THR A 87 9.92 -8.12 1.16
C THR A 87 10.32 -7.88 -0.29
N LYS A 88 10.67 -8.94 -1.02
CA LYS A 88 10.95 -8.88 -2.46
C LYS A 88 9.73 -8.37 -3.24
N ALA A 89 8.54 -8.89 -2.97
CA ALA A 89 7.31 -8.45 -3.64
C ALA A 89 6.99 -6.97 -3.37
N VAL A 90 7.19 -6.48 -2.15
CA VAL A 90 7.09 -5.05 -1.83
C VAL A 90 8.05 -4.23 -2.69
N GLY A 91 9.33 -4.61 -2.75
CA GLY A 91 10.33 -3.90 -3.54
C GLY A 91 9.99 -3.84 -5.03
N VAL A 92 9.65 -5.00 -5.63
CA VAL A 92 9.25 -5.11 -7.04
C VAL A 92 8.02 -4.24 -7.33
N GLY A 93 6.97 -4.33 -6.51
CA GLY A 93 5.75 -3.56 -6.69
C GLY A 93 5.99 -2.04 -6.59
N VAL A 94 6.77 -1.60 -5.61
CA VAL A 94 7.11 -0.18 -5.44
C VAL A 94 7.88 0.34 -6.66
N ARG A 95 8.92 -0.36 -7.10
CA ARG A 95 9.70 0.04 -8.28
C ARG A 95 8.83 0.13 -9.53
N ALA A 96 7.97 -0.87 -9.74
CA ALA A 96 7.04 -0.90 -10.87
C ALA A 96 6.07 0.28 -10.85
N ALA A 97 5.44 0.55 -9.71
CA ALA A 97 4.54 1.68 -9.53
C ALA A 97 5.22 3.03 -9.82
N CYS A 98 6.46 3.21 -9.34
CA CYS A 98 7.22 4.45 -9.55
C CYS A 98 7.60 4.73 -11.02
N THR A 99 7.40 3.78 -11.93
CA THR A 99 7.61 4.01 -13.37
C THR A 99 6.42 4.64 -14.09
N VAL A 100 5.30 4.86 -13.39
CA VAL A 100 4.08 5.45 -13.96
C VAL A 100 4.05 6.94 -13.67
N ASP A 101 3.90 7.73 -14.72
CA ASP A 101 3.80 9.19 -14.61
C ASP A 101 2.58 9.61 -13.79
N GLY A 102 2.77 10.58 -12.90
CA GLY A 102 1.73 11.07 -12.00
C GLY A 102 1.64 10.33 -10.65
N VAL A 103 2.50 9.34 -10.39
CA VAL A 103 2.70 8.82 -9.03
C VAL A 103 3.46 9.85 -8.21
N VAL A 104 2.77 10.39 -7.19
CA VAL A 104 3.34 11.44 -6.32
C VAL A 104 4.17 10.86 -5.17
N LYS A 105 3.71 9.75 -4.59
CA LYS A 105 4.32 9.16 -3.40
C LYS A 105 3.94 7.69 -3.27
N VAL A 106 4.88 6.87 -2.84
CA VAL A 106 4.63 5.52 -2.31
C VAL A 106 4.93 5.50 -0.81
N THR A 107 4.06 4.84 -0.04
CA THR A 107 4.19 4.69 1.41
C THR A 107 3.61 3.34 1.84
N ALA A 108 3.83 2.94 3.10
CA ALA A 108 3.30 1.69 3.66
C ALA A 108 2.42 1.95 4.88
N GLY A 109 1.32 1.19 4.98
CA GLY A 109 0.50 1.13 6.18
C GLY A 109 1.23 0.43 7.32
N ASN A 110 1.06 0.91 8.55
CA ASN A 110 1.59 0.27 9.75
C ASN A 110 0.73 0.59 10.98
N TYR A 111 0.93 -0.17 12.05
CA TYR A 111 0.21 -0.03 13.32
C TYR A 111 1.13 0.41 14.47
N GLY A 112 2.11 1.28 14.17
CA GLY A 112 3.06 1.81 15.15
C GLY A 112 4.00 0.77 15.74
N GLY A 113 4.18 -0.38 15.07
CA GLY A 113 5.04 -1.47 15.53
C GLY A 113 4.49 -2.26 16.72
N LYS A 114 3.20 -2.10 17.07
CA LYS A 114 2.57 -2.71 18.24
C LYS A 114 1.75 -3.98 17.96
N LEU A 115 1.48 -4.27 16.68
CA LEU A 115 0.53 -5.33 16.29
C LEU A 115 1.21 -6.49 15.56
N GLY A 116 1.94 -6.21 14.49
CA GLY A 116 2.61 -7.22 13.67
C GLY A 116 4.04 -7.52 14.16
N PRO A 117 4.49 -8.79 14.12
CA PRO A 117 5.85 -9.16 14.49
C PRO A 117 6.89 -8.76 13.43
N TYR A 118 6.46 -8.61 12.17
CA TYR A 118 7.33 -8.29 11.05
C TYR A 118 7.28 -6.80 10.68
N LYS A 119 8.44 -6.25 10.33
CA LYS A 119 8.60 -4.86 9.87
C LYS A 119 9.38 -4.88 8.57
N ILE A 120 8.71 -4.55 7.47
CA ILE A 120 9.32 -4.45 6.15
C ILE A 120 9.50 -2.96 5.85
N PHE A 121 10.75 -2.50 5.82
CA PHE A 121 11.06 -1.11 5.53
C PHE A 121 11.19 -0.92 4.02
N LEU A 122 10.46 0.06 3.46
CA LEU A 122 10.43 0.32 2.01
C LEU A 122 11.82 0.56 1.42
N LYS A 123 12.70 1.25 2.15
CA LYS A 123 14.07 1.54 1.71
C LYS A 123 14.86 0.25 1.46
N ASP A 124 14.73 -0.72 2.36
CA ASP A 124 15.46 -1.98 2.27
C ASP A 124 14.85 -2.86 1.17
N ALA A 125 13.51 -2.97 1.15
CA ALA A 125 12.80 -3.73 0.11
C ALA A 125 13.10 -3.26 -1.32
N VAL A 126 13.14 -1.93 -1.54
CA VAL A 126 13.47 -1.36 -2.86
C VAL A 126 14.91 -1.65 -3.23
N LYS A 127 15.85 -1.53 -2.29
CA LYS A 127 17.27 -1.84 -2.51
C LYS A 127 17.49 -3.30 -2.89
N ASP A 128 16.84 -4.24 -2.18
CA ASP A 128 16.96 -5.66 -2.47
C ASP A 128 16.39 -6.01 -3.86
N ALA A 129 15.37 -5.28 -4.31
CA ALA A 129 14.81 -5.41 -5.64
C ALA A 129 15.69 -4.84 -6.76
N GLU A 130 16.74 -4.04 -6.48
CA GLU A 130 17.71 -3.58 -7.49
C GLU A 130 18.73 -4.64 -7.87
N ALA A 131 18.98 -5.61 -6.99
CA ALA A 131 19.92 -6.72 -7.22
C ALA A 131 19.34 -7.86 -8.08
N LEU A 132 18.11 -7.67 -8.61
CA LEU A 132 17.33 -8.63 -9.39
C LEU A 132 17.07 -8.10 -10.80
#